data_AF-A0A660ZSD4-F1
#
_entry.id   AF-A0A660ZSD4-F1
#
_cell.length_a   1.000
_cell.length_b   1.000
_cell.length_c   1.000
_cell.angle_alpha   90.00
_cell.angle_beta   90.00
_cell.angle_gamma   90.00
#
_symmetry.space_group_name_H-M   'P 1'
#
loop_
_entity.id
_entity.type
_entity.pdbx_description
1 polymer ?
#
loop_
_entity_poly.entity_id
_entity_poly.type
_entity_poly.pdbx_seq_one_letter_code
_entity_poly.pdbx_strand_id
1 'polypeptide(L)'
;MAGIGGVDGLVTGLDTTEIIDKILELDRQPIYDLQARIKRLTNIKSAYETLEANLLALKIDAQRLYRLDRFISYKVESSNEGIISATASNSAKSGIYTLTVNQLAQNHQISSATFSDPNSTIIGTGSVTIRVGDASPYTINVDSSNNTIESFANAINNAGIGARAVVVNVGGTEPQYKLLISSNETGADQRITIDENLTGGTGLGFGSVSSPVYGTWNGTSEVTSSGTYTGD
;
A
#
# COMPACT_ATOMS: atom_id res chain seq x y z
N MET A 1 -18.61 71.36 -16.40
CA MET A 1 -18.36 72.80 -16.54
C MET A 1 -16.88 73.03 -16.25
N ALA A 2 -16.21 73.74 -17.16
CA ALA A 2 -14.82 74.21 -17.12
C ALA A 2 -13.71 73.15 -17.25
N GLY A 3 -13.12 73.10 -18.45
CA GLY A 3 -11.85 72.45 -18.69
C GLY A 3 -10.70 73.21 -18.03
N ILE A 4 -9.69 72.45 -17.64
CA ILE A 4 -8.33 72.94 -17.54
C ILE A 4 -7.63 72.28 -18.72
N GLY A 5 -7.74 72.92 -19.90
CA GLY A 5 -6.88 72.59 -21.03
C GLY A 5 -5.45 72.88 -20.60
N GLY A 6 -4.57 71.89 -20.72
CA GLY A 6 -3.13 72.13 -20.65
C GLY A 6 -2.81 73.26 -21.62
N VAL A 7 -2.20 74.31 -21.09
CA VAL A 7 -1.86 75.51 -21.86
C VAL A 7 -0.73 75.15 -22.80
N ASP A 8 -1.06 74.64 -23.98
CA ASP A 8 -0.10 74.29 -25.02
C ASP A 8 0.29 75.55 -25.81
N GLY A 9 1.57 75.90 -25.75
CA GLY A 9 2.22 76.79 -26.72
C GLY A 9 1.66 78.20 -26.95
N LEU A 10 0.93 78.82 -26.01
CA LEU A 10 0.08 80.00 -26.31
C LEU A 10 0.74 81.31 -26.78
N VAL A 11 2.06 81.39 -27.04
CA VAL A 11 2.66 82.59 -27.70
C VAL A 11 3.73 82.28 -28.76
N THR A 12 4.24 81.05 -28.88
CA THR A 12 5.45 80.78 -29.70
C THR A 12 5.26 79.83 -30.89
N GLY A 13 4.11 79.16 -31.03
CA GLY A 13 3.88 78.18 -32.11
C GLY A 13 4.67 76.87 -31.94
N LEU A 14 5.13 76.57 -30.72
CA LEU A 14 5.84 75.35 -30.37
C LEU A 14 4.85 74.33 -29.79
N ASP A 15 4.79 73.13 -30.37
CA ASP A 15 4.04 71.98 -29.84
C ASP A 15 4.81 71.42 -28.63
N THR A 16 4.46 71.92 -27.46
CA THR A 16 5.18 71.55 -26.23
C THR A 16 4.89 70.11 -25.82
N THR A 17 3.76 69.56 -26.25
CA THR A 17 3.40 68.16 -26.02
C THR A 17 4.30 67.24 -26.83
N GLU A 18 4.50 67.53 -28.13
CA GLU A 18 5.40 66.74 -29.00
C GLU A 18 6.85 66.78 -28.50
N ILE A 19 7.34 67.95 -28.05
CA ILE A 19 8.70 68.08 -27.49
C ILE A 19 8.84 67.27 -26.19
N ILE A 20 7.84 67.34 -25.29
CA ILE A 20 7.82 66.58 -24.04
C ILE A 20 7.77 65.08 -24.36
N ASP A 21 6.97 64.65 -25.31
CA ASP A 21 6.88 63.25 -25.75
C ASP A 21 8.20 62.76 -26.36
N LYS A 22 8.88 63.59 -27.16
CA LYS A 22 10.19 63.26 -27.75
C LYS A 22 11.31 63.18 -26.71
N ILE A 23 11.29 64.04 -25.68
CA ILE A 23 12.23 63.95 -24.56
C ILE A 23 11.93 62.72 -23.70
N LEU A 24 10.66 62.44 -23.40
CA LEU A 24 10.24 61.23 -22.70
C LEU A 24 10.59 59.96 -23.47
N GLU A 25 10.49 59.98 -24.81
CA GLU A 25 10.90 58.87 -25.67
C GLU A 25 12.41 58.63 -25.61
N LEU A 26 13.23 59.69 -25.60
CA LEU A 26 14.67 59.61 -25.43
C LEU A 26 15.04 59.09 -24.02
N ASP A 27 14.38 59.61 -22.98
CA ASP A 27 14.59 59.18 -21.58
C ASP A 27 14.17 57.72 -21.34
N ARG A 28 13.30 57.16 -22.21
CA ARG A 28 12.88 55.75 -22.18
C ARG A 28 13.83 54.79 -22.90
N GLN A 29 14.76 55.26 -23.72
CA GLN A 29 15.78 54.42 -24.38
C GLN A 29 16.49 53.44 -23.43
N PRO A 30 17.04 53.86 -22.26
CA PRO A 30 17.68 52.94 -21.33
C PRO A 30 16.72 51.86 -20.79
N ILE A 31 15.42 52.16 -20.69
CA ILE A 31 14.40 51.19 -20.28
C ILE A 31 14.22 50.13 -21.37
N TYR A 32 14.16 50.53 -22.64
CA TYR A 32 14.08 49.59 -23.76
C TYR A 32 15.32 48.70 -23.87
N ASP A 33 16.51 49.25 -23.66
CA ASP A 33 17.76 48.47 -23.62
C ASP A 33 17.77 47.44 -22.48
N LEU A 34 17.31 47.84 -21.29
CA LEU A 34 17.16 46.93 -20.16
C LEU A 34 16.10 45.85 -20.43
N GLN A 35 14.96 46.20 -21.02
CA GLN A 35 13.94 45.22 -21.42
C GLN A 35 14.47 44.22 -22.46
N ALA A 36 15.24 44.69 -23.44
CA ALA A 36 15.90 43.84 -24.43
C ALA A 36 16.93 42.91 -23.77
N ARG A 37 17.69 43.43 -22.79
CA ARG A 37 18.65 42.64 -22.00
C ARG A 37 17.95 41.58 -21.15
N ILE A 38 16.85 41.93 -20.49
CA ILE A 38 16.02 40.99 -19.72
C ILE A 38 15.51 39.89 -20.64
N LYS A 39 14.90 40.23 -21.78
CA LYS A 39 14.41 39.25 -22.75
C LYS A 39 15.51 38.30 -23.23
N ARG A 40 16.71 38.83 -23.52
CA ARG A 40 17.87 38.02 -23.91
C ARG A 40 18.28 37.05 -22.80
N LEU A 41 18.40 37.53 -21.56
CA LEU A 41 18.78 36.70 -20.42
C LEU A 41 17.72 35.63 -20.10
N THR A 42 16.43 35.96 -20.22
CA THR A 42 15.33 35.01 -20.07
C THR A 42 15.42 33.90 -21.12
N ASN A 43 15.65 34.23 -22.40
CA ASN A 43 15.81 33.22 -23.44
C ASN A 43 17.03 32.32 -23.19
N ILE A 44 18.15 32.89 -22.75
CA ILE A 44 19.35 32.13 -22.38
C ILE A 44 19.03 31.19 -21.20
N LYS A 45 18.35 31.69 -20.16
CA LYS A 45 17.94 30.88 -19.01
C LYS A 45 17.07 29.69 -19.44
N SER A 46 16.03 29.92 -20.25
CA SER A 46 15.15 28.86 -20.74
C SER A 46 15.88 27.83 -21.61
N ALA A 47 16.88 28.25 -22.40
CA ALA A 47 17.73 27.33 -23.15
C ALA A 47 18.57 26.44 -22.21
N TYR A 48 19.13 27.00 -21.12
CA TYR A 48 19.84 26.22 -20.11
C TYR A 48 18.93 25.27 -19.33
N GLU A 49 17.72 25.69 -18.96
CA GLU A 49 16.72 24.83 -18.30
C GLU A 49 16.35 23.63 -19.19
N THR A 50 16.21 23.86 -20.50
CA THR A 50 15.94 22.80 -21.49
C THR A 50 17.12 21.83 -21.61
N LEU A 51 18.35 22.36 -21.65
CA LEU A 51 19.56 21.55 -21.69
C LEU A 51 19.72 20.71 -20.43
N GLU A 52 19.46 21.28 -19.25
CA GLU A 52 19.48 20.58 -17.97
C GLU A 52 18.47 19.43 -17.95
N ALA A 53 17.22 19.68 -18.38
CA ALA A 53 16.19 18.65 -18.47
C ALA A 53 16.61 17.49 -19.41
N ASN A 54 17.18 17.82 -20.57
CA ASN A 54 17.66 16.82 -21.53
C ASN A 54 18.83 16.01 -20.97
N LEU A 55 19.77 16.66 -20.26
CA LEU A 55 20.91 15.98 -19.67
C LEU A 55 20.49 15.08 -18.50
N LEU A 56 19.49 15.51 -17.71
CA LEU A 56 18.90 14.68 -16.66
C LEU A 56 18.19 13.46 -17.25
N ALA A 57 17.43 13.63 -18.33
CA ALA A 57 16.79 12.52 -19.04
C ALA A 57 17.84 11.52 -19.55
N LEU A 58 18.88 12.00 -20.23
CA LEU A 58 19.98 11.17 -20.70
C LEU A 58 20.68 10.42 -19.56
N LYS A 59 20.91 11.10 -18.42
CA LYS A 59 21.51 10.48 -17.23
C LYS A 59 20.62 9.34 -16.69
N ILE A 60 19.31 9.54 -16.61
CA ILE A 60 18.36 8.51 -16.17
C ILE A 60 18.40 7.31 -17.12
N ASP A 61 18.42 7.54 -18.43
CA ASP A 61 18.47 6.46 -19.41
C ASP A 61 19.81 5.71 -19.39
N ALA A 62 20.92 6.42 -19.23
CA ALA A 62 22.24 5.80 -19.05
C ALA A 62 22.31 4.97 -17.75
N GLN A 63 21.71 5.45 -16.65
CA GLN A 63 21.61 4.72 -15.39
C GLN A 63 20.76 3.45 -15.52
N ARG A 64 19.68 3.50 -16.32
CA ARG A 64 18.86 2.31 -16.63
C ARG A 64 19.65 1.29 -17.44
N LEU A 65 20.43 1.74 -18.42
CA LEU A 65 21.27 0.89 -19.26
C LEU A 65 22.47 0.29 -18.50
N TYR A 66 22.99 0.97 -17.47
CA TYR A 66 24.09 0.46 -16.67
C TYR A 66 23.70 -0.76 -15.80
N ARG A 67 22.41 -0.97 -15.54
CA ARG A 67 21.99 -2.09 -14.71
C ARG A 67 22.04 -3.41 -15.50
N LEU A 68 23.08 -4.20 -15.23
CA LEU A 68 23.32 -5.54 -15.76
C LEU A 68 22.15 -6.51 -15.52
N ASP A 69 21.35 -6.28 -14.48
CA ASP A 69 20.15 -7.07 -14.17
C ASP A 69 19.08 -7.04 -15.29
N ARG A 70 19.03 -5.99 -16.11
CA ARG A 70 18.10 -5.93 -17.25
C ARG A 70 18.51 -6.83 -18.40
N PHE A 71 19.79 -7.15 -18.53
CA PHE A 71 20.32 -7.96 -19.63
C PHE A 71 20.27 -9.46 -19.35
N ILE A 72 20.19 -9.84 -18.08
CA ILE A 72 20.06 -11.24 -17.64
C ILE A 72 18.63 -11.44 -17.12
N SER A 73 17.66 -11.16 -17.99
CA SER A 73 16.23 -11.35 -17.71
C SER A 73 15.76 -12.67 -18.33
N TYR A 74 15.08 -13.49 -17.54
CA TYR A 74 14.48 -14.73 -18.01
C TYR A 74 12.98 -14.53 -18.25
N LYS A 75 12.49 -15.07 -19.37
CA LYS A 75 11.06 -15.23 -19.61
C LYS A 75 10.63 -16.56 -19.02
N VAL A 76 9.54 -16.56 -18.25
CA VAL A 76 8.92 -17.78 -17.74
C VAL A 76 7.60 -17.98 -18.46
N GLU A 77 7.36 -19.19 -18.92
CA GLU A 77 6.09 -19.60 -19.51
C GLU A 77 5.55 -20.79 -18.70
N SER A 78 4.29 -20.69 -18.28
CA SER A 78 3.59 -21.78 -17.60
C SER A 78 2.69 -22.50 -18.60
N SER A 79 2.66 -23.83 -18.54
CA SER A 79 1.71 -24.60 -19.33
C SER A 79 0.27 -24.44 -18.84
N ASN A 80 0.06 -23.96 -17.61
CA ASN A 80 -1.26 -23.68 -17.05
C ASN A 80 -1.21 -22.51 -16.04
N GLU A 81 -1.40 -21.29 -16.55
CA GLU A 81 -1.40 -20.06 -15.74
C GLU A 81 -2.56 -19.96 -14.74
N GLY A 82 -3.63 -20.74 -14.92
CA GLY A 82 -4.75 -20.78 -13.97
C GLY A 82 -4.43 -21.53 -12.67
N ILE A 83 -3.39 -22.35 -12.68
CA ILE A 83 -2.94 -23.12 -11.51
C ILE A 83 -1.66 -22.53 -10.93
N ILE A 84 -0.71 -22.15 -11.79
CA ILE A 84 0.59 -21.65 -11.36
C ILE A 84 1.12 -20.58 -12.32
N SER A 85 1.53 -19.45 -11.74
CA SER A 85 2.38 -18.46 -12.39
C SER A 85 3.74 -18.46 -11.72
N ALA A 86 4.78 -18.09 -12.46
CA ALA A 86 6.13 -18.08 -11.97
C ALA A 86 6.90 -16.88 -12.51
N THR A 87 7.83 -16.38 -11.71
CA THR A 87 8.77 -15.32 -12.08
C THR A 87 10.18 -15.84 -11.87
N ALA A 88 11.11 -15.43 -12.72
CA ALA A 88 12.51 -15.82 -12.63
C ALA A 88 13.35 -14.60 -12.24
N SER A 89 14.24 -14.80 -11.26
CA SER A 89 15.25 -13.82 -10.92
C SER A 89 16.43 -13.89 -11.90
N ASN A 90 17.32 -12.92 -11.79
CA ASN A 90 18.57 -12.84 -12.55
C ASN A 90 19.56 -13.98 -12.30
N SER A 91 19.40 -14.72 -11.22
CA SER A 91 20.24 -15.87 -10.87
C SER A 91 19.62 -17.20 -11.29
N ALA A 92 18.39 -17.20 -11.82
CA ALA A 92 17.67 -18.41 -12.17
C ALA A 92 18.38 -19.17 -13.30
N LYS A 93 18.38 -20.51 -13.20
CA LYS A 93 18.93 -21.36 -14.25
C LYS A 93 17.91 -21.57 -15.37
N SER A 94 18.34 -21.34 -16.61
CA SER A 94 17.52 -21.63 -17.79
C SER A 94 17.28 -23.14 -17.94
N GLY A 95 16.03 -23.53 -18.12
CA GLY A 95 15.65 -24.94 -18.26
C GLY A 95 14.14 -25.13 -18.34
N ILE A 96 13.73 -26.38 -18.55
CA ILE A 96 12.33 -26.80 -18.47
C ILE A 96 12.14 -27.49 -17.12
N TYR A 97 11.18 -27.00 -16.34
CA TYR A 97 10.84 -27.55 -15.03
C TYR A 97 9.47 -28.19 -15.09
N THR A 98 9.37 -29.45 -14.66
CA THR A 98 8.08 -30.18 -14.61
C THR A 98 7.49 -30.07 -13.23
N LEU A 99 6.27 -29.50 -13.14
CA LEU A 99 5.57 -29.24 -11.89
C LEU A 99 4.21 -29.98 -11.79
N THR A 100 4.03 -30.83 -10.76
CA THR A 100 2.74 -31.41 -10.32
C THR A 100 2.25 -30.90 -8.95
N VAL A 101 1.25 -30.00 -8.92
CA VAL A 101 0.65 -29.45 -7.68
C VAL A 101 -0.29 -30.48 -7.05
N ASN A 102 -0.01 -30.89 -5.81
CA ASN A 102 -0.79 -31.90 -5.09
C ASN A 102 -1.80 -31.26 -4.13
N GLN A 103 -1.39 -30.23 -3.39
CA GLN A 103 -2.22 -29.54 -2.41
C GLN A 103 -1.83 -28.07 -2.29
N LEU A 104 -2.82 -27.19 -2.11
CA LEU A 104 -2.61 -25.78 -1.82
C LEU A 104 -2.38 -25.55 -0.31
N ALA A 105 -1.53 -24.59 0.02
CA ALA A 105 -1.36 -24.15 1.40
C ALA A 105 -2.68 -23.57 1.92
N GLN A 106 -3.07 -23.94 3.13
CA GLN A 106 -4.28 -23.46 3.78
C GLN A 106 -3.94 -22.80 5.11
N ASN A 107 -4.70 -21.78 5.49
CA ASN A 107 -4.58 -21.14 6.80
C ASN A 107 -5.38 -21.91 7.86
N HIS A 108 -4.94 -21.84 9.11
CA HIS A 108 -5.70 -22.40 10.23
C HIS A 108 -6.92 -21.53 10.52
N GLN A 109 -8.10 -22.14 10.62
CA GLN A 109 -9.32 -21.51 11.10
C GLN A 109 -9.90 -22.29 12.27
N ILE A 110 -10.31 -21.56 13.30
CA ILE A 110 -11.01 -22.08 14.46
C ILE A 110 -12.31 -21.30 14.68
N SER A 111 -13.35 -21.96 15.18
CA SER A 111 -14.62 -21.32 15.51
C SER A 111 -14.95 -21.54 16.97
N SER A 112 -15.55 -20.56 17.60
CA SER A 112 -16.19 -20.72 18.91
C SER A 112 -17.44 -21.60 18.86
N ALA A 113 -18.01 -21.84 20.04
CA ALA A 113 -19.40 -22.24 20.20
C ALA A 113 -20.38 -21.21 19.60
N THR A 114 -21.66 -21.57 19.54
CA THR A 114 -22.75 -20.67 19.09
C THR A 114 -23.26 -19.79 20.22
N PHE A 115 -23.52 -18.52 19.91
CA PHE A 115 -24.10 -17.53 20.81
C PHE A 115 -25.39 -16.96 20.23
N SER A 116 -26.32 -16.54 21.08
CA SER A 116 -27.62 -15.97 20.68
C SER A 116 -27.52 -14.53 20.19
N ASP A 117 -26.58 -13.75 20.72
CA ASP A 117 -26.40 -12.34 20.38
C ASP A 117 -24.92 -11.95 20.51
N PRO A 118 -24.32 -11.28 19.49
CA PRO A 118 -22.91 -10.98 19.48
C PRO A 118 -22.48 -9.83 20.41
N ASN A 119 -23.42 -8.97 20.81
CA ASN A 119 -23.20 -7.75 21.58
C ASN A 119 -23.71 -7.83 23.02
N SER A 120 -24.58 -8.79 23.36
CA SER A 120 -25.16 -8.91 24.70
C SER A 120 -24.84 -10.21 25.42
N THR A 121 -24.46 -11.28 24.69
CA THR A 121 -24.10 -12.55 25.34
C THR A 121 -22.72 -12.44 25.98
N ILE A 122 -22.66 -12.65 27.30
CA ILE A 122 -21.42 -12.55 28.07
C ILE A 122 -20.63 -13.86 28.00
N ILE A 123 -19.39 -13.77 27.50
CA ILE A 123 -18.45 -14.91 27.38
C ILE A 123 -17.75 -15.21 28.72
N GLY A 124 -17.72 -14.23 29.64
CA GLY A 124 -17.07 -14.31 30.94
C GLY A 124 -15.95 -13.29 31.08
N THR A 125 -15.26 -13.28 32.23
CA THR A 125 -14.08 -12.45 32.48
C THR A 125 -12.89 -13.30 32.90
N GLY A 126 -11.68 -12.80 32.64
CA GLY A 126 -10.44 -13.54 32.88
C GLY A 126 -9.40 -13.25 31.79
N SER A 127 -8.75 -14.29 31.27
CA SER A 127 -7.72 -14.15 30.25
C SER A 127 -7.85 -15.18 29.15
N VAL A 128 -7.63 -14.77 27.90
CA VAL A 128 -7.52 -15.66 26.75
C VAL A 128 -6.15 -15.48 26.12
N THR A 129 -5.36 -16.55 26.07
CA THR A 129 -4.03 -16.55 25.46
C THR A 129 -4.11 -17.18 24.08
N ILE A 130 -3.65 -16.44 23.07
CA ILE A 130 -3.66 -16.86 21.67
C ILE A 130 -2.23 -16.91 21.18
N ARG A 131 -1.87 -17.98 20.47
CA ARG A 131 -0.59 -18.12 19.80
C ARG A 131 -0.80 -18.59 18.37
N VAL A 132 -0.16 -17.92 17.42
CA VAL A 132 -0.15 -18.28 15.99
C VAL A 132 1.23 -18.81 15.64
N GLY A 133 1.32 -20.10 15.34
CA GLY A 133 2.58 -20.75 15.05
C GLY A 133 3.61 -20.62 16.17
N ASP A 134 4.85 -20.30 15.80
CA ASP A 134 5.97 -20.15 16.74
C ASP A 134 6.13 -18.73 17.28
N ALA A 135 5.20 -17.82 16.98
CA ALA A 135 5.18 -16.50 17.59
C ALA A 135 4.98 -16.60 19.11
N SER A 136 5.44 -15.58 19.84
CA SER A 136 5.19 -15.48 21.27
C SER A 136 3.68 -15.45 21.56
N PRO A 137 3.20 -16.19 22.58
CA PRO A 137 1.80 -16.16 22.97
C PRO A 137 1.40 -14.74 23.40
N TYR A 138 0.19 -14.33 23.03
CA TYR A 138 -0.38 -13.04 23.39
C TYR A 138 -1.64 -13.25 24.24
N THR A 139 -1.69 -12.61 25.40
CA THR A 139 -2.82 -12.72 26.34
C THR A 139 -3.71 -11.50 26.24
N ILE A 140 -4.99 -11.73 25.90
CA ILE A 140 -6.05 -10.73 25.96
C ILE A 140 -6.73 -10.86 27.32
N ASN A 141 -6.72 -9.78 28.10
CA ASN A 141 -7.51 -9.69 29.32
C ASN A 141 -8.96 -9.37 28.96
N VAL A 142 -9.89 -10.18 29.47
CA VAL A 142 -11.33 -10.05 29.22
C VAL A 142 -12.00 -9.50 30.48
N ASP A 143 -12.59 -8.33 30.37
CA ASP A 143 -13.33 -7.61 31.41
C ASP A 143 -14.68 -7.10 30.88
N SER A 144 -15.39 -6.28 31.67
CA SER A 144 -16.71 -5.76 31.30
C SER A 144 -16.74 -4.91 30.03
N SER A 145 -15.59 -4.43 29.53
CA SER A 145 -15.49 -3.64 28.31
C SER A 145 -15.38 -4.49 27.05
N ASN A 146 -14.98 -5.76 27.16
CA ASN A 146 -14.70 -6.64 26.02
C ASN A 146 -15.16 -8.11 26.20
N ASN A 147 -16.15 -8.35 27.07
CA ASN A 147 -16.67 -9.68 27.41
C ASN A 147 -17.84 -10.15 26.52
N THR A 148 -17.92 -9.67 25.29
CA THR A 148 -18.88 -10.15 24.26
C THR A 148 -18.11 -10.64 23.05
N ILE A 149 -18.67 -11.53 22.23
CA ILE A 149 -17.93 -12.06 21.08
C ILE A 149 -17.56 -10.98 20.05
N GLU A 150 -18.38 -9.94 19.90
CA GLU A 150 -18.08 -8.80 19.02
C GLU A 150 -16.91 -7.97 19.56
N SER A 151 -16.97 -7.59 20.84
CA SER A 151 -15.92 -6.79 21.47
C SER A 151 -14.61 -7.56 21.62
N PHE A 152 -14.68 -8.88 21.84
CA PHE A 152 -13.52 -9.76 21.86
C PHE A 152 -12.91 -9.95 20.46
N ALA A 153 -13.72 -10.07 19.40
CA ALA A 153 -13.23 -10.10 18.02
C ALA A 153 -12.44 -8.83 17.68
N ASN A 154 -12.95 -7.67 18.10
CA ASN A 154 -12.25 -6.40 17.94
C ASN A 154 -10.95 -6.36 18.74
N ALA A 155 -10.92 -6.90 19.96
CA ALA A 155 -9.69 -7.01 20.75
C ALA A 155 -8.61 -7.87 20.05
N ILE A 156 -9.00 -8.99 19.42
CA ILE A 156 -8.07 -9.82 18.63
C ILE A 156 -7.52 -9.04 17.43
N ASN A 157 -8.41 -8.39 16.66
CA ASN A 157 -8.01 -7.64 15.47
C ASN A 157 -7.07 -6.46 15.81
N ASN A 158 -7.28 -5.81 16.94
CA ASN A 158 -6.44 -4.71 17.42
C ASN A 158 -5.08 -5.18 17.97
N ALA A 159 -4.96 -6.45 18.38
CA ALA A 159 -3.73 -6.98 18.95
C ALA A 159 -2.63 -7.24 17.91
N GLY A 160 -2.98 -7.36 16.62
CA GLY A 160 -1.99 -7.54 15.54
C GLY A 160 -1.20 -8.85 15.61
N ILE A 161 -1.77 -9.90 16.20
CA ILE A 161 -1.08 -11.16 16.55
C ILE A 161 -0.95 -12.18 15.40
N GLY A 162 -1.05 -11.73 14.15
CA GLY A 162 -0.98 -12.62 12.98
C GLY A 162 -2.25 -13.44 12.72
N ALA A 163 -3.36 -13.12 13.40
CA ALA A 163 -4.68 -13.71 13.15
C ALA A 163 -5.75 -12.62 13.05
N ARG A 164 -6.85 -12.95 12.38
CA ARG A 164 -8.03 -12.10 12.22
C ARG A 164 -9.26 -12.78 12.76
N ALA A 165 -10.08 -12.03 13.49
CA ALA A 165 -11.33 -12.49 14.07
C ALA A 165 -12.53 -11.83 13.39
N VAL A 166 -13.57 -12.61 13.12
CA VAL A 166 -14.84 -12.15 12.54
C VAL A 166 -16.00 -12.87 13.22
N VAL A 167 -17.05 -12.11 13.56
CA VAL A 167 -18.31 -12.69 14.02
C VAL A 167 -19.19 -12.98 12.80
N VAL A 168 -19.68 -14.21 12.70
CA VAL A 168 -20.50 -14.68 11.59
C VAL A 168 -21.85 -15.13 12.13
N ASN A 169 -22.94 -14.64 11.53
CA ASN A 169 -24.27 -15.19 11.75
C ASN A 169 -24.39 -16.49 10.94
N VAL A 170 -24.55 -17.61 11.65
CA VAL A 170 -24.64 -18.95 11.04
C VAL A 170 -26.08 -19.32 10.63
N GLY A 171 -27.05 -18.44 10.89
CA GLY A 171 -28.45 -18.64 10.58
C GLY A 171 -29.12 -19.72 11.45
N GLY A 172 -30.43 -19.88 11.26
CA GLY A 172 -31.25 -20.80 12.05
C GLY A 172 -32.69 -20.33 12.13
N THR A 173 -33.54 -21.07 12.87
CA THR A 173 -34.88 -20.59 13.25
C THR A 173 -34.80 -19.42 14.22
N GLU A 174 -33.70 -19.31 14.97
CA GLU A 174 -33.32 -18.17 15.81
C GLU A 174 -31.93 -17.67 15.38
N PRO A 175 -31.59 -16.37 15.59
CA PRO A 175 -30.26 -15.84 15.30
C PRO A 175 -29.18 -16.58 16.09
N GLN A 176 -28.17 -17.08 15.39
CA GLN A 176 -27.02 -17.77 15.99
C GLN A 176 -25.73 -17.19 15.42
N TYR A 177 -24.79 -16.90 16.31
CA TYR A 177 -23.54 -16.24 15.97
C TYR A 177 -22.34 -17.09 16.41
N LYS A 178 -21.28 -17.09 15.61
CA LYS A 178 -19.99 -17.71 15.95
C LYS A 178 -18.87 -16.71 15.74
N LEU A 179 -17.86 -16.78 16.58
CA LEU A 179 -16.58 -16.14 16.37
C LEU A 179 -15.69 -17.07 15.55
N LEU A 180 -15.27 -16.62 14.37
CA LEU A 180 -14.28 -17.29 13.54
C LEU A 180 -12.94 -16.57 13.69
N ILE A 181 -11.87 -17.31 13.95
CA ILE A 181 -10.51 -16.78 14.00
C ILE A 181 -9.68 -17.52 12.95
N SER A 182 -9.04 -16.76 12.08
CA SER A 182 -8.25 -17.25 10.95
C SER A 182 -6.84 -16.72 11.02
N SER A 183 -5.84 -17.55 10.73
CA SER A 183 -4.47 -17.08 10.55
C SER A 183 -4.40 -16.20 9.29
N ASN A 184 -3.59 -15.15 9.36
CA ASN A 184 -3.32 -14.27 8.21
C ASN A 184 -2.51 -15.00 7.13
N GLU A 185 -1.65 -15.93 7.56
CA GLU A 185 -0.77 -16.70 6.68
C GLU A 185 -1.23 -18.15 6.55
N THR A 186 -0.91 -18.76 5.40
CA THR A 186 -1.13 -20.19 5.14
C THR A 186 0.06 -21.03 5.59
N GLY A 187 -0.10 -22.36 5.60
CA GLY A 187 0.98 -23.30 5.93
C GLY A 187 0.86 -23.89 7.33
N ALA A 188 1.36 -25.12 7.51
CA ALA A 188 1.21 -25.90 8.74
C ALA A 188 1.77 -25.19 9.99
N ASP A 189 2.80 -24.36 9.82
CA ASP A 189 3.39 -23.55 10.88
C ASP A 189 2.42 -22.51 11.45
N GLN A 190 1.41 -22.10 10.68
CA GLN A 190 0.50 -21.02 11.07
C GLN A 190 -0.66 -21.50 11.94
N ARG A 191 -0.38 -22.48 12.81
CA ARG A 191 -1.39 -23.07 13.68
C ARG A 191 -1.74 -22.14 14.83
N ILE A 192 -2.98 -21.67 14.84
CA ILE A 192 -3.59 -21.03 16.01
C ILE A 192 -3.78 -22.05 17.14
N THR A 193 -3.34 -21.67 18.35
CA THR A 193 -3.67 -22.33 19.62
C THR A 193 -4.26 -21.30 20.57
N ILE A 194 -5.35 -21.68 21.27
CA ILE A 194 -6.04 -20.83 22.22
C ILE A 194 -6.12 -21.56 23.56
N ASP A 195 -5.78 -20.83 24.61
CA ASP A 195 -5.99 -21.23 26.00
C ASP A 195 -6.91 -20.20 26.66
N GLU A 196 -8.13 -20.62 26.99
CA GLU A 196 -9.14 -19.76 27.61
C GLU A 196 -9.25 -20.04 29.10
N ASN A 197 -9.09 -18.98 29.90
CA ASN A 197 -9.26 -19.00 31.35
C ASN A 197 -10.31 -17.95 31.72
N LEU A 198 -11.58 -18.24 31.41
CA LEU A 198 -12.72 -17.36 31.63
C LEU A 198 -13.64 -17.92 32.72
N THR A 199 -14.24 -17.01 33.50
CA THR A 199 -15.21 -17.35 34.56
C THR A 199 -16.45 -16.46 34.49
N GLY A 200 -17.57 -16.92 35.07
CA GLY A 200 -18.79 -16.12 35.20
C GLY A 200 -19.58 -15.87 33.91
N GLY A 201 -19.33 -16.64 32.84
CA GLY A 201 -20.02 -16.52 31.56
C GLY A 201 -20.13 -17.83 30.80
N THR A 202 -20.51 -17.74 29.53
CA THR A 202 -20.78 -18.91 28.66
C THR A 202 -19.51 -19.61 28.13
N GLY A 203 -18.33 -18.98 28.26
CA GLY A 203 -17.08 -19.46 27.66
C GLY A 203 -17.06 -19.27 26.14
N LEU A 204 -15.90 -19.46 25.49
CA LEU A 204 -15.79 -19.38 24.03
C LEU A 204 -15.89 -20.75 23.36
N GLY A 205 -15.31 -21.80 23.95
CA GLY A 205 -15.46 -23.18 23.50
C GLY A 205 -15.00 -23.39 22.06
N PHE A 206 -13.71 -23.17 21.79
CA PHE A 206 -13.16 -23.26 20.44
C PHE A 206 -13.03 -24.68 19.91
N GLY A 207 -13.41 -24.87 18.64
CA GLY A 207 -13.15 -26.07 17.84
C GLY A 207 -12.47 -25.72 16.51
N SER A 208 -11.69 -26.67 15.98
CA SER A 208 -11.03 -26.51 14.67
C SER A 208 -12.05 -26.58 13.53
N VAL A 209 -11.93 -25.65 12.57
CA VAL A 209 -12.77 -25.57 11.35
C VAL A 209 -11.98 -26.07 10.13
N SER A 210 -10.75 -25.60 9.97
CA SER A 210 -9.80 -26.10 8.99
C SER A 210 -8.49 -26.48 9.70
N SER A 211 -7.62 -27.25 9.05
CA SER A 211 -6.26 -27.48 9.56
C SER A 211 -5.25 -26.76 8.67
N PRO A 212 -4.22 -26.11 9.23
CA PRO A 212 -3.17 -25.52 8.43
C PRO A 212 -2.34 -26.63 7.79
N VAL A 213 -2.11 -26.54 6.49
CA VAL A 213 -1.27 -27.48 5.75
C VAL A 213 -0.37 -26.69 4.81
N TYR A 214 0.85 -27.17 4.61
CA TYR A 214 1.72 -26.64 3.56
C TYR A 214 1.17 -26.96 2.17
N GLY A 215 1.52 -26.13 1.19
CA GLY A 215 1.38 -26.54 -0.18
C GLY A 215 2.33 -27.69 -0.47
N THR A 216 1.89 -28.70 -1.21
CA THR A 216 2.74 -29.81 -1.61
C THR A 216 2.77 -29.95 -3.12
N TRP A 217 3.96 -30.22 -3.63
CA TRP A 217 4.28 -30.23 -5.04
C TRP A 217 5.41 -31.24 -5.30
N ASN A 218 5.48 -31.80 -6.50
CA ASN A 218 6.60 -32.67 -6.91
C ASN A 218 7.44 -32.00 -8.01
N GLY A 219 8.72 -31.71 -7.70
CA GLY A 219 9.78 -31.32 -8.63
C GLY A 219 11.05 -30.86 -7.93
N THR A 220 11.88 -30.02 -8.57
CA THR A 220 13.27 -29.75 -8.14
C THR A 220 13.45 -28.63 -7.11
N SER A 221 12.40 -28.08 -6.48
CA SER A 221 12.53 -27.00 -5.49
C SER A 221 11.85 -27.31 -4.15
N GLU A 222 12.30 -26.64 -3.09
CA GLU A 222 11.78 -26.77 -1.73
C GLU A 222 10.48 -25.97 -1.52
N VAL A 223 9.68 -26.42 -0.56
CA VAL A 223 8.39 -25.82 -0.17
C VAL A 223 8.62 -24.67 0.81
N THR A 224 8.02 -23.50 0.57
CA THR A 224 7.93 -22.46 1.61
C THR A 224 6.51 -22.36 2.17
N SER A 225 6.40 -21.83 3.39
CA SER A 225 5.20 -21.89 4.23
C SER A 225 3.98 -21.15 3.64
N SER A 226 4.16 -20.18 2.75
CA SER A 226 3.11 -19.25 2.28
C SER A 226 2.53 -19.54 0.89
N GLY A 227 2.82 -20.70 0.29
CA GLY A 227 2.37 -21.02 -1.08
C GLY A 227 3.08 -20.25 -2.20
N THR A 228 4.07 -19.42 -1.86
CA THR A 228 5.09 -18.90 -2.77
C THR A 228 6.28 -19.86 -2.79
N TYR A 229 6.95 -20.05 -3.93
CA TYR A 229 8.08 -20.98 -4.03
C TYR A 229 9.27 -20.27 -4.65
N THR A 230 10.44 -20.44 -4.03
CA THR A 230 11.72 -19.94 -4.53
C THR A 230 12.61 -21.14 -4.79
N GLY A 231 12.91 -21.41 -6.06
CA GLY A 231 13.93 -22.37 -6.47
C GLY A 231 15.21 -21.64 -6.89
N ASP A 232 16.33 -22.37 -6.87
CA ASP A 232 17.65 -21.92 -7.35
C ASP A 232 17.77 -21.91 -8.87
#